data_AF-A0A350YDD1-F1
#
_entry.id   AF-A0A350YDD1-F1
#
_cell.length_a   1.000
_cell.length_b   1.000
_cell.length_c   1.000
_cell.angle_alpha   90.00
_cell.angle_beta   90.00
_cell.angle_gamma   90.00
#
_symmetry.space_group_name_H-M   'P 1'
#
loop_
_entity.id
_entity.type
_entity.pdbx_description
1 polymer ?
#
loop_
_entity_poly.entity_id
_entity_poly.type
_entity_poly.pdbx_seq_one_letter_code
_entity_poly.pdbx_strand_id
1 'polypeptide(L)'
;MPTNISYFDTKLQADTGIQEQIKNCLASYLFPNLDFAVTRIYENATTPEELQNYKDKTPQFSNGEKVYFASEDVRQKIYPEKSDGAAYGSLVFTPCNDFKELKNLKILVVDDETGENGGKIPNDKAKFLVGDCYGRMSSDLAYELTGTTNTPLQFRLGIKPQEGSEIHRIAKGTLAPARLLENLGQPTISRTQDGRLKTKTGYDLILATSSFKGRKDESKIQPGEYNITVGIGVKTLAQYGLHSLGTQILVNYPKGVKADILPRIELAAQRLAEVQSDPRKIAQYFIEKNEKQLQLRGQNVSVTESTTLAHNEQDKDETNLDETDLESNEQQDNQHFYSILKNCVEHHPQLLEHPNIVNKLTTLIRKEWTDIATGRAIKFQSGLAQPSLELQKDEVCVPYLPEGEKLIVTRSPLINSNGVITLTNKHLPKFANEQGTIHIHPETAAAYLQADFDGDRLAFEKASLYPILTAEIEEKQLPENRHTEVIKAEKQKYIAETFGEIAIAASANKIGLIANNIQKAVALQNEVDSLPDEEKEKFLSSLKYQCLSIKTIDVHKLDIPEEKKQQCISIQQKANLLLTSNTIAGQEIAK
;
A
#
# COMPACT_ATOMS: atom_id res chain seq x y z
N MET A 1 5.61 13.16 22.60
CA MET A 1 6.72 12.51 23.32
C MET A 1 7.11 11.27 22.53
N PRO A 2 8.38 10.83 22.51
CA PRO A 2 8.73 9.52 21.94
C PRO A 2 8.25 8.37 22.85
N THR A 3 7.97 7.21 22.28
CA THR A 3 7.82 5.95 23.02
C THR A 3 9.15 5.21 23.00
N ASN A 4 9.65 4.81 24.17
CA ASN A 4 10.84 3.98 24.30
C ASN A 4 10.47 2.50 24.11
N ILE A 5 11.29 1.78 23.34
CA ILE A 5 11.15 0.36 23.10
C ILE A 5 12.48 -0.34 23.40
N SER A 6 12.45 -1.29 24.33
CA SER A 6 13.59 -2.15 24.65
C SER A 6 13.50 -3.48 23.91
N TYR A 7 14.58 -3.90 23.25
CA TYR A 7 14.62 -5.19 22.56
C TYR A 7 15.10 -6.31 23.49
N PHE A 8 14.48 -7.48 23.37
CA PHE A 8 14.95 -8.71 24.00
C PHE A 8 15.01 -9.85 22.96
N ASP A 9 15.80 -10.87 23.25
CA ASP A 9 15.89 -12.08 22.43
C ASP A 9 14.84 -13.10 22.88
N THR A 10 13.99 -13.57 21.96
CA THR A 10 12.89 -14.50 22.27
C THR A 10 13.38 -15.82 22.87
N LYS A 11 14.53 -16.33 22.42
CA LYS A 11 15.04 -17.64 22.83
C LYS A 11 15.79 -17.56 24.15
N LEU A 12 16.59 -16.52 24.31
CA LEU A 12 17.39 -16.30 25.51
C LEU A 12 16.59 -15.66 26.64
N GLN A 13 15.42 -15.07 26.33
CA GLN A 13 14.61 -14.29 27.27
C GLN A 13 15.45 -13.22 27.99
N ALA A 14 16.36 -12.60 27.26
CA ALA A 14 17.36 -11.67 27.77
C ALA A 14 17.35 -10.36 26.97
N ASP A 15 17.60 -9.23 27.65
CA ASP A 15 17.74 -7.93 26.97
C ASP A 15 18.91 -8.00 25.97
N THR A 16 18.71 -7.47 24.77
CA THR A 16 19.79 -7.38 23.77
C THR A 16 20.67 -6.14 23.96
N GLY A 17 20.27 -5.22 24.84
CA GLY A 17 20.89 -3.90 25.01
C GLY A 17 20.50 -2.88 23.94
N ILE A 18 19.70 -3.28 22.95
CA ILE A 18 19.22 -2.37 21.90
C ILE A 18 17.98 -1.62 22.41
N GLN A 19 17.99 -0.30 22.22
CA GLN A 19 16.85 0.57 22.51
C GLN A 19 16.50 1.40 21.28
N GLU A 20 15.21 1.59 21.08
CA GLU A 20 14.65 2.39 20.00
C GLU A 20 13.69 3.43 20.57
N GLN A 21 13.62 4.59 19.92
CA GLN A 21 12.61 5.61 20.19
C GLN A 21 11.74 5.82 18.98
N ILE A 22 10.47 5.45 19.09
CA ILE A 22 9.48 5.76 18.06
C ILE A 22 8.85 7.10 18.38
N LYS A 23 9.03 8.06 17.48
CA LYS A 23 8.39 9.39 17.56
C LYS A 23 7.07 9.38 16.79
N ASN A 24 6.17 10.29 17.17
CA ASN A 24 4.95 10.61 16.40
C ASN A 24 4.07 9.38 16.11
N CYS A 25 3.84 8.52 17.09
CA CYS A 25 3.03 7.31 16.94
C CYS A 25 1.86 7.27 17.94
N LEU A 26 0.87 6.42 17.67
CA LEU A 26 -0.31 6.27 18.53
C LEU A 26 0.06 5.71 19.92
N ALA A 27 1.09 4.86 20.03
CA ALA A 27 1.59 4.37 21.32
C ALA A 27 1.95 5.53 22.24
N SER A 28 2.72 6.49 21.72
CA SER A 28 3.18 7.66 22.47
C SER A 28 2.07 8.62 22.86
N TYR A 29 1.01 8.66 22.06
CA TYR A 29 -0.14 9.52 22.31
C TYR A 29 -1.12 8.89 23.31
N LEU A 30 -1.48 7.62 23.12
CA LEU A 30 -2.48 6.91 23.93
C LEU A 30 -1.90 6.43 25.27
N PHE A 31 -0.62 6.05 25.29
CA PHE A 31 0.05 5.46 26.46
C PHE A 31 1.40 6.14 26.73
N PRO A 32 1.43 7.45 26.99
CA PRO A 32 2.67 8.24 27.07
C PRO A 32 3.63 7.83 28.20
N ASN A 33 3.13 7.11 29.21
CA ASN A 33 3.90 6.73 30.40
C ASN A 33 4.26 5.23 30.42
N LEU A 34 4.02 4.51 29.32
CA LEU A 34 4.22 3.07 29.26
C LEU A 34 5.48 2.73 28.45
N ASP A 35 6.38 1.95 29.05
CA ASP A 35 7.55 1.40 28.38
C ASP A 35 7.20 0.07 27.71
N PHE A 36 7.46 0.00 26.42
CA PHE A 36 7.24 -1.22 25.65
C PHE A 36 8.54 -2.02 25.56
N ALA A 37 8.40 -3.35 25.49
CA ALA A 37 9.47 -4.23 25.04
C ALA A 37 9.08 -4.86 23.71
N VAL A 38 10.05 -5.22 22.88
CA VAL A 38 9.79 -5.89 21.60
C VAL A 38 10.73 -7.07 21.43
N THR A 39 10.21 -8.12 20.80
CA THR A 39 11.01 -9.27 20.39
C THR A 39 10.66 -9.68 18.96
N ARG A 40 11.42 -10.63 18.41
CA ARG A 40 11.25 -11.16 17.06
C ARG A 40 10.86 -12.63 17.06
N ILE A 41 9.90 -12.99 16.22
CA ILE A 41 9.55 -14.37 15.88
C ILE A 41 10.62 -14.89 14.92
N TYR A 42 11.37 -15.88 15.37
CA TYR A 42 12.21 -16.70 14.49
C TYR A 42 11.35 -17.77 13.83
N GLU A 43 11.23 -17.68 12.50
CA GLU A 43 10.43 -18.60 11.68
C GLU A 43 10.80 -20.06 11.97
N ASN A 44 9.78 -20.92 12.15
CA ASN A 44 9.90 -22.35 12.47
C ASN A 44 10.68 -22.69 13.76
N ALA A 45 11.11 -21.70 14.54
CA ALA A 45 11.86 -21.91 15.77
C ALA A 45 11.08 -21.44 17.00
N THR A 46 10.44 -20.27 16.95
CA THR A 46 9.74 -19.67 18.10
C THR A 46 8.50 -20.46 18.49
N THR A 47 8.32 -20.74 19.78
CA THR A 47 7.11 -21.39 20.29
C THR A 47 6.18 -20.39 20.97
N PRO A 48 4.87 -20.66 21.08
CA PRO A 48 3.94 -19.79 21.77
C PRO A 48 4.31 -19.51 23.25
N GLU A 49 4.89 -20.49 23.94
CA GLU A 49 5.29 -20.39 25.35
C GLU A 49 6.35 -19.31 25.54
N GLU A 50 7.29 -19.19 24.60
CA GLU A 50 8.36 -18.18 24.61
C GLU A 50 7.82 -16.76 24.41
N LEU A 51 6.59 -16.62 23.90
CA LEU A 51 5.92 -15.34 23.71
C LEU A 51 4.92 -15.01 24.83
N GLN A 52 4.75 -15.85 25.85
CA GLN A 52 3.71 -15.62 26.87
C GLN A 52 4.01 -14.43 27.77
N ASN A 53 5.24 -14.28 28.24
CA ASN A 53 5.63 -13.22 29.16
C ASN A 53 7.11 -12.88 28.99
N TYR A 54 7.46 -11.63 29.26
CA TYR A 54 8.83 -11.17 29.39
C TYR A 54 8.93 -10.26 30.61
N LYS A 55 9.63 -10.71 31.66
CA LYS A 55 9.65 -10.04 32.98
C LYS A 55 8.21 -9.83 33.50
N ASP A 56 7.83 -8.60 33.78
CA ASP A 56 6.49 -8.16 34.21
C ASP A 56 5.56 -7.80 33.05
N LYS A 57 5.98 -8.01 31.80
CA LYS A 57 5.24 -7.62 30.59
C LYS A 57 4.63 -8.82 29.88
N THR A 58 3.50 -8.60 29.24
CA THR A 58 2.75 -9.61 28.45
C THR A 58 2.59 -9.13 27.01
N PRO A 59 2.42 -10.02 26.01
CA PRO A 59 2.32 -9.64 24.61
C PRO A 59 0.99 -8.91 24.35
N GLN A 60 1.07 -7.76 23.68
CA GLN A 60 -0.05 -6.86 23.44
C GLN A 60 -0.37 -6.71 21.95
N PHE A 61 0.65 -6.58 21.11
CA PHE A 61 0.47 -6.29 19.69
C PHE A 61 1.49 -7.05 18.86
N SER A 62 1.19 -7.33 17.59
CA SER A 62 2.18 -7.83 16.63
C SER A 62 2.24 -7.00 15.36
N ASN A 63 3.39 -7.04 14.71
CA ASN A 63 3.63 -6.46 13.39
C ASN A 63 4.61 -7.37 12.65
N GLY A 64 4.12 -8.20 11.72
CA GLY A 64 4.96 -9.20 11.06
C GLY A 64 5.62 -10.11 12.09
N GLU A 65 6.95 -10.16 12.07
CA GLU A 65 7.73 -10.95 13.01
C GLU A 65 7.91 -10.26 14.37
N LYS A 66 7.59 -8.98 14.51
CA LYS A 66 7.74 -8.25 15.78
C LYS A 66 6.54 -8.47 16.70
N VAL A 67 6.81 -8.73 17.99
CA VAL A 67 5.78 -8.81 19.05
C VAL A 67 6.11 -7.81 20.15
N TYR A 68 5.14 -6.94 20.46
CA TYR A 68 5.27 -5.87 21.44
C TYR A 68 4.64 -6.28 22.76
N PHE A 69 5.38 -6.06 23.85
CA PHE A 69 5.04 -6.40 25.22
C PHE A 69 4.86 -5.14 26.05
N ALA A 70 3.91 -5.17 26.98
CA ALA A 70 3.72 -4.10 27.95
C ALA A 70 3.28 -4.66 29.32
N SER A 71 3.49 -3.87 30.37
CA SER A 71 3.12 -4.22 31.76
C SER A 71 1.63 -4.04 32.03
N GLU A 72 0.91 -3.36 31.14
CA GLU A 72 -0.54 -3.19 31.18
C GLU A 72 -1.21 -3.86 29.98
N ASP A 73 -2.46 -4.30 30.15
CA ASP A 73 -3.29 -4.82 29.05
C ASP A 73 -3.85 -3.67 28.18
N VAL A 74 -2.94 -3.00 27.48
CA VAL A 74 -3.26 -1.91 26.56
C VAL A 74 -3.89 -2.41 25.26
N ARG A 75 -3.67 -3.68 24.89
CA ARG A 75 -4.34 -4.30 23.76
C ARG A 75 -5.84 -4.28 23.97
N GLN A 76 -6.37 -4.80 25.09
CA GLN A 76 -7.82 -4.83 25.32
C GLN A 76 -8.45 -3.43 25.37
N LYS A 77 -7.68 -2.41 25.74
CA LYS A 77 -8.14 -1.01 25.69
C LYS A 77 -8.46 -0.56 24.27
N ILE A 78 -7.76 -1.05 23.24
CA ILE A 78 -7.94 -0.67 21.82
C ILE A 78 -8.67 -1.76 21.02
N TYR A 79 -8.18 -2.99 21.13
CA TYR A 79 -8.61 -4.19 20.41
C TYR A 79 -9.09 -5.24 21.42
N PRO A 80 -10.40 -5.29 21.76
CA PRO A 80 -10.95 -6.33 22.62
C PRO A 80 -10.59 -7.73 22.10
N GLU A 81 -10.73 -7.93 20.79
CA GLU A 81 -10.38 -9.17 20.09
C GLU A 81 -8.87 -9.32 19.89
N LYS A 82 -8.31 -10.46 20.31
CA LYS A 82 -6.86 -10.76 20.16
C LYS A 82 -6.42 -10.72 18.69
N SER A 83 -7.24 -11.24 17.78
CA SER A 83 -6.98 -11.24 16.34
C SER A 83 -6.73 -9.84 15.78
N ASP A 84 -7.46 -8.83 16.26
CA ASP A 84 -7.29 -7.45 15.78
C ASP A 84 -5.99 -6.83 16.31
N GLY A 85 -5.55 -7.20 17.52
CA GLY A 85 -4.24 -6.81 18.05
C GLY A 85 -3.06 -7.39 17.26
N ALA A 86 -3.25 -8.52 16.58
CA ALA A 86 -2.26 -9.09 15.69
C ALA A 86 -2.34 -8.53 14.26
N ALA A 87 -3.56 -8.38 13.73
CA ALA A 87 -3.79 -7.89 12.36
C ALA A 87 -3.52 -6.37 12.21
N TYR A 88 -3.73 -5.60 13.27
CA TYR A 88 -3.63 -4.13 13.27
C TYR A 88 -2.66 -3.60 14.33
N GLY A 89 -1.88 -4.46 14.98
CA GLY A 89 -0.93 -4.06 16.03
C GLY A 89 0.09 -3.03 15.55
N SER A 90 0.50 -3.13 14.29
CA SER A 90 1.41 -2.18 13.63
C SER A 90 0.92 -0.73 13.64
N LEU A 91 -0.41 -0.49 13.64
CA LEU A 91 -0.97 0.87 13.63
C LEU A 91 -0.58 1.66 14.87
N VAL A 92 -0.39 0.98 16.00
CA VAL A 92 -0.04 1.59 17.28
C VAL A 92 1.38 2.17 17.25
N PHE A 93 2.29 1.48 16.57
CA PHE A 93 3.72 1.81 16.54
C PHE A 93 4.19 2.46 15.23
N THR A 94 3.34 2.58 14.21
CA THR A 94 3.72 3.24 12.96
C THR A 94 4.09 4.70 13.21
N PRO A 95 5.32 5.15 12.92
CA PRO A 95 5.70 6.56 13.03
C PRO A 95 4.98 7.39 11.97
N CYS A 96 4.67 8.64 12.33
CA CYS A 96 4.12 9.65 11.44
C CYS A 96 5.13 10.79 11.24
N ASN A 97 5.06 11.48 10.10
CA ASN A 97 5.90 12.65 9.84
C ASN A 97 5.66 13.76 10.86
N ASP A 98 4.40 13.95 11.24
CA ASP A 98 3.98 14.87 12.31
C ASP A 98 2.82 14.26 13.11
N PHE A 99 2.62 14.73 14.34
CA PHE A 99 1.54 14.28 15.21
C PHE A 99 1.03 15.41 16.12
N LYS A 100 -0.28 15.68 16.07
CA LYS A 100 -0.91 16.78 16.83
C LYS A 100 -2.10 16.31 17.65
N GLU A 101 -2.23 16.84 18.87
CA GLU A 101 -3.47 16.73 19.65
C GLU A 101 -4.36 17.93 19.34
N LEU A 102 -5.53 17.67 18.79
CA LEU A 102 -6.50 18.68 18.36
C LEU A 102 -7.73 18.61 19.25
N LYS A 103 -8.07 19.73 19.88
CA LYS A 103 -9.08 19.78 20.94
C LYS A 103 -10.44 20.21 20.41
N ASN A 104 -11.50 19.57 20.93
CA ASN A 104 -12.89 19.92 20.67
C ASN A 104 -13.21 20.02 19.17
N LEU A 105 -12.72 19.06 18.37
CA LEU A 105 -13.08 18.96 16.97
C LEU A 105 -14.54 18.53 16.84
N LYS A 106 -15.27 19.18 15.95
CA LYS A 106 -16.62 18.80 15.54
C LYS A 106 -16.50 17.81 14.38
N ILE A 107 -16.72 16.55 14.68
CA ILE A 107 -16.52 15.41 13.77
C ILE A 107 -17.87 14.80 13.41
N LEU A 108 -18.13 14.61 12.11
CA LEU A 108 -19.24 13.79 11.65
C LEU A 108 -18.73 12.40 11.28
N VAL A 109 -19.26 11.37 11.93
CA VAL A 109 -19.03 9.97 11.55
C VAL A 109 -20.17 9.52 10.65
N VAL A 110 -19.82 9.00 9.47
CA VAL A 110 -20.76 8.56 8.44
C VAL A 110 -20.52 7.10 8.13
N ASP A 111 -21.59 6.33 8.01
CA ASP A 111 -21.52 4.98 7.45
C ASP A 111 -21.31 5.07 5.94
N ASP A 112 -20.17 4.60 5.44
CA ASP A 112 -19.76 4.75 4.04
C ASP A 112 -20.54 3.87 3.05
N GLU A 113 -21.24 2.84 3.53
CA GLU A 113 -22.11 2.00 2.71
C GLU A 113 -23.50 2.64 2.51
N THR A 114 -24.06 3.21 3.59
CA THR A 114 -25.46 3.66 3.63
C THR A 114 -25.64 5.18 3.62
N GLY A 115 -24.60 5.93 3.98
CA GLY A 115 -24.67 7.38 4.24
C GLY A 115 -25.30 7.75 5.58
N GLU A 116 -25.65 6.78 6.43
CA GLU A 116 -26.19 7.07 7.76
C GLU A 116 -25.21 7.95 8.55
N ASN A 117 -25.74 8.98 9.22
CA ASN A 117 -24.93 9.97 9.94
C ASN A 117 -25.66 10.56 11.16
N GLY A 118 -26.61 9.81 11.74
CA GLY A 118 -27.42 10.28 12.87
C GLY A 118 -28.40 11.41 12.51
N GLY A 119 -28.84 11.48 11.24
CA GLY A 119 -29.82 12.45 10.74
C GLY A 119 -29.32 13.90 10.70
N LYS A 120 -28.00 14.13 10.68
CA LYS A 120 -27.42 15.49 10.68
C LYS A 120 -27.45 16.15 9.32
N ILE A 121 -27.25 15.36 8.26
CA ILE A 121 -27.38 15.76 6.86
C ILE A 121 -28.05 14.63 6.05
N PRO A 122 -28.61 14.92 4.87
CA PRO A 122 -29.17 13.88 4.00
C PRO A 122 -28.16 12.77 3.69
N ASN A 123 -28.58 11.50 3.79
CA ASN A 123 -27.69 10.34 3.65
C ASN A 123 -27.03 10.25 2.26
N ASP A 124 -27.79 10.61 1.21
CA ASP A 124 -27.28 10.72 -0.16
C ASP A 124 -26.13 11.72 -0.26
N LYS A 125 -26.21 12.86 0.43
CA LYS A 125 -25.12 13.83 0.49
C LYS A 125 -23.96 13.34 1.35
N ALA A 126 -24.24 12.72 2.50
CA ALA A 126 -23.22 12.23 3.41
C ALA A 126 -22.34 11.16 2.75
N LYS A 127 -22.96 10.25 2.00
CA LYS A 127 -22.27 9.16 1.29
C LYS A 127 -21.24 9.67 0.27
N PHE A 128 -21.46 10.84 -0.35
CA PHE A 128 -20.50 11.46 -1.28
C PHE A 128 -19.29 12.12 -0.58
N LEU A 129 -19.30 12.21 0.75
CA LEU A 129 -18.22 12.81 1.54
C LEU A 129 -17.27 11.78 2.14
N VAL A 130 -17.58 10.49 2.02
CA VAL A 130 -16.80 9.38 2.60
C VAL A 130 -16.67 8.22 1.61
N GLY A 131 -15.88 7.22 1.99
CA GLY A 131 -15.67 5.95 1.29
C GLY A 131 -14.89 5.01 2.20
N ASP A 132 -14.52 3.81 1.72
CA ASP A 132 -13.79 2.83 2.52
C ASP A 132 -12.46 3.41 3.03
N CYS A 133 -12.38 3.68 4.34
CA CYS A 133 -11.27 4.35 5.02
C CYS A 133 -10.94 5.76 4.50
N TYR A 134 -11.92 6.44 3.90
CA TYR A 134 -11.78 7.78 3.36
C TYR A 134 -12.62 8.80 4.12
N GLY A 135 -12.05 9.99 4.35
CA GLY A 135 -12.75 11.11 4.96
C GLY A 135 -12.37 12.47 4.38
N ARG A 136 -13.03 13.51 4.91
CA ARG A 136 -12.80 14.91 4.54
C ARG A 136 -12.39 15.74 5.75
N MET A 137 -11.62 16.79 5.50
CA MET A 137 -11.25 17.78 6.50
C MET A 137 -11.53 19.21 6.02
N SER A 138 -11.79 20.12 6.95
CA SER A 138 -11.95 21.55 6.64
C SER A 138 -10.64 22.15 6.10
N SER A 139 -10.73 23.29 5.40
CA SER A 139 -9.54 23.95 4.86
C SER A 139 -8.58 24.42 5.96
N ASP A 140 -9.12 24.90 7.08
CA ASP A 140 -8.34 25.33 8.24
C ASP A 140 -7.57 24.16 8.85
N LEU A 141 -8.23 23.01 9.01
CA LEU A 141 -7.58 21.81 9.54
C LEU A 141 -6.55 21.24 8.56
N ALA A 142 -6.83 21.28 7.26
CA ALA A 142 -5.85 20.92 6.24
C ALA A 142 -4.59 21.78 6.37
N TYR A 143 -4.74 23.11 6.43
CA TYR A 143 -3.61 24.03 6.59
C TYR A 143 -2.85 23.77 7.90
N GLU A 144 -3.56 23.53 9.00
CA GLU A 144 -2.93 23.19 10.28
C GLU A 144 -2.10 21.89 10.20
N LEU A 145 -2.57 20.87 9.50
CA LEU A 145 -1.90 19.57 9.41
C LEU A 145 -0.80 19.48 8.34
N THR A 146 -0.97 20.16 7.20
CA THR A 146 -0.09 19.99 6.03
C THR A 146 0.65 21.26 5.62
N GLY A 147 0.25 22.43 6.14
CA GLY A 147 0.70 23.73 5.64
C GLY A 147 0.05 24.15 4.31
N THR A 148 -0.89 23.37 3.78
CA THR A 148 -1.58 23.63 2.51
C THR A 148 -3.08 23.35 2.63
N THR A 149 -3.89 23.87 1.72
CA THR A 149 -5.35 23.64 1.73
C THR A 149 -5.82 22.67 0.65
N ASN A 150 -4.89 22.03 -0.06
CA ASN A 150 -5.17 21.26 -1.27
C ASN A 150 -4.40 19.93 -1.36
N THR A 151 -3.69 19.53 -0.30
CA THR A 151 -2.92 18.28 -0.28
C THR A 151 -3.61 17.27 0.63
N PRO A 152 -4.19 16.18 0.08
CA PRO A 152 -4.66 15.07 0.87
C PRO A 152 -3.52 14.36 1.62
N LEU A 153 -3.86 13.58 2.64
CA LEU A 153 -2.88 12.89 3.49
C LEU A 153 -3.36 11.52 3.93
N GLN A 154 -2.43 10.61 4.21
CA GLN A 154 -2.69 9.38 4.97
C GLN A 154 -2.56 9.69 6.46
N PHE A 155 -3.54 9.28 7.27
CA PHE A 155 -3.56 9.58 8.70
C PHE A 155 -3.51 8.34 9.59
N ARG A 156 -3.13 8.57 10.85
CA ARG A 156 -3.39 7.72 12.01
C ARG A 156 -4.07 8.57 13.07
N LEU A 157 -5.20 8.12 13.60
CA LEU A 157 -5.97 8.88 14.58
C LEU A 157 -6.16 8.06 15.85
N GLY A 158 -5.98 8.69 17.01
CA GLY A 158 -6.22 8.12 18.33
C GLY A 158 -7.19 8.96 19.13
N ILE A 159 -8.09 8.31 19.87
CA ILE A 159 -9.05 8.93 20.79
C ILE A 159 -8.78 8.34 22.17
N LYS A 160 -8.54 9.21 23.15
CA LYS A 160 -8.47 8.85 24.58
C LYS A 160 -9.89 8.86 25.18
N PRO A 161 -10.15 8.08 26.24
CA PRO A 161 -11.36 8.18 27.03
C PRO A 161 -11.65 9.62 27.45
N GLN A 162 -12.86 10.10 27.13
CA GLN A 162 -13.34 11.44 27.44
C GLN A 162 -14.88 11.47 27.39
N GLU A 163 -15.48 12.59 27.80
CA GLU A 163 -16.91 12.81 27.63
C GLU A 163 -17.29 12.70 26.13
N GLY A 164 -18.32 11.90 25.83
CA GLY A 164 -18.72 11.60 24.45
C GLY A 164 -17.91 10.49 23.74
N SER A 165 -16.84 9.98 24.35
CA SER A 165 -16.15 8.75 23.91
C SER A 165 -15.38 8.12 25.07
N GLU A 166 -16.05 7.26 25.84
CA GLU A 166 -15.52 6.71 27.12
C GLU A 166 -14.39 5.68 26.96
N ILE A 167 -14.08 5.28 25.73
CA ILE A 167 -13.11 4.22 25.45
C ILE A 167 -12.01 4.71 24.50
N HIS A 168 -10.88 4.00 24.51
CA HIS A 168 -9.85 4.23 23.51
C HIS A 168 -10.35 3.78 22.14
N ARG A 169 -10.09 4.60 21.12
CA ARG A 169 -10.38 4.29 19.73
C ARG A 169 -9.21 4.66 18.86
N ILE A 170 -9.09 3.97 17.74
CA ILE A 170 -8.15 4.34 16.70
C ILE A 170 -8.84 4.34 15.34
N ALA A 171 -8.31 5.15 14.43
CA ALA A 171 -8.69 5.13 13.03
C ALA A 171 -7.47 5.28 12.12
N LYS A 172 -7.59 4.76 10.91
CA LYS A 172 -6.63 4.97 9.82
C LYS A 172 -7.40 5.26 8.55
N GLY A 173 -6.75 5.94 7.62
CA GLY A 173 -7.36 6.23 6.34
C GLY A 173 -6.64 7.33 5.59
N THR A 174 -7.36 7.93 4.64
CA THR A 174 -6.96 9.16 3.98
C THR A 174 -7.94 10.30 4.26
N LEU A 175 -7.42 11.53 4.32
CA LEU A 175 -8.20 12.76 4.48
C LEU A 175 -7.92 13.68 3.31
N ALA A 176 -8.96 14.17 2.66
CA ALA A 176 -8.86 15.22 1.64
C ALA A 176 -9.50 16.53 2.12
N PRO A 177 -8.89 17.69 1.83
CA PRO A 177 -9.51 18.99 2.08
C PRO A 177 -10.86 19.11 1.36
N ALA A 178 -11.84 19.74 1.99
CA ALA A 178 -13.11 20.09 1.35
C ALA A 178 -13.75 21.33 1.99
N ARG A 179 -13.71 22.45 1.27
CA ARG A 179 -14.26 23.73 1.73
C ARG A 179 -15.75 23.69 2.08
N LEU A 180 -16.51 22.79 1.46
CA LEU A 180 -17.94 22.63 1.73
C LEU A 180 -18.22 22.27 3.21
N LEU A 181 -17.25 21.65 3.92
CA LEU A 181 -17.40 21.28 5.32
C LEU A 181 -17.62 22.49 6.22
N GLU A 182 -17.11 23.67 5.86
CA GLU A 182 -17.19 24.90 6.66
C GLU A 182 -18.63 25.41 6.83
N ASN A 183 -19.53 25.03 5.92
CA ASN A 183 -20.92 25.49 5.91
C ASN A 183 -21.93 24.33 6.06
N LEU A 184 -21.45 23.12 6.37
CA LEU A 184 -22.29 21.93 6.41
C LEU A 184 -22.95 21.73 7.79
N GLY A 185 -24.20 21.25 7.79
CA GLY A 185 -24.94 20.95 9.01
C GLY A 185 -25.52 22.19 9.69
N GLN A 186 -26.04 22.00 10.91
CA GLN A 186 -26.63 23.08 11.69
C GLN A 186 -25.57 23.84 12.51
N PRO A 187 -25.78 25.15 12.77
CA PRO A 187 -24.88 25.92 13.62
C PRO A 187 -24.91 25.41 15.07
N THR A 188 -23.74 25.21 15.67
CA THR A 188 -23.59 24.88 17.08
C THR A 188 -23.20 26.14 17.85
N ILE A 189 -23.93 26.46 18.92
CA ILE A 189 -23.61 27.60 19.80
C ILE A 189 -22.84 27.06 21.00
N SER A 190 -21.62 27.54 21.18
CA SER A 190 -20.75 27.22 22.32
C SER A 190 -20.41 28.50 23.10
N ARG A 191 -20.06 28.36 24.38
CA ARG A 191 -19.64 29.49 25.21
C ARG A 191 -18.12 29.43 25.38
N THR A 192 -17.41 30.50 25.04
CA THR A 192 -15.95 30.57 25.22
C THR A 192 -15.59 30.70 26.71
N GLN A 193 -14.31 30.48 27.04
CA GLN A 193 -13.80 30.65 28.41
C GLN A 193 -14.07 32.07 28.95
N ASP A 194 -14.08 33.08 28.07
CA ASP A 194 -14.38 34.48 28.40
C ASP A 194 -15.88 34.81 28.45
N GLY A 195 -16.76 33.80 28.39
CA GLY A 195 -18.21 33.96 28.47
C GLY A 195 -18.91 34.44 27.19
N ARG A 196 -18.18 34.63 26.08
CA ARG A 196 -18.77 35.02 24.78
C ARG A 196 -19.40 33.83 24.08
N LEU A 197 -20.50 34.05 23.36
CA LEU A 197 -21.10 33.02 22.51
C LEU A 197 -20.29 32.91 21.21
N LYS A 198 -19.83 31.70 20.89
CA LYS A 198 -19.18 31.34 19.63
C LYS A 198 -20.09 30.38 18.88
N THR A 199 -20.60 30.84 17.74
CA THR A 199 -21.34 30.00 16.79
C THR A 199 -20.36 29.35 15.83
N LYS A 200 -20.36 28.02 15.74
CA LYS A 200 -19.61 27.27 14.73
C LYS A 200 -20.58 26.57 13.81
N THR A 201 -20.55 26.93 12.54
CA THR A 201 -21.19 26.17 11.46
C THR A 201 -20.14 25.26 10.85
N GLY A 202 -20.54 24.12 10.29
CA GLY A 202 -19.62 23.20 9.64
C GLY A 202 -19.03 22.12 10.54
N TYR A 203 -18.19 21.29 9.94
CA TYR A 203 -17.42 20.21 10.58
C TYR A 203 -15.92 20.42 10.35
N ASP A 204 -15.10 20.00 11.31
CA ASP A 204 -13.64 19.94 11.13
C ASP A 204 -13.24 18.69 10.35
N LEU A 205 -13.91 17.57 10.65
CA LEU A 205 -13.67 16.26 10.05
C LEU A 205 -14.97 15.57 9.72
N ILE A 206 -14.96 14.83 8.62
CA ILE A 206 -15.96 13.81 8.31
C ILE A 206 -15.20 12.49 8.12
N LEU A 207 -15.54 11.46 8.90
CA LEU A 207 -14.87 10.17 8.89
C LEU A 207 -15.84 9.05 8.57
N ALA A 208 -15.40 8.10 7.75
CA ALA A 208 -16.12 6.85 7.51
C ALA A 208 -16.08 5.93 8.75
N THR A 209 -17.15 5.17 9.01
CA THR A 209 -17.14 4.12 10.04
C THR A 209 -16.07 3.07 9.76
N SER A 210 -15.82 2.75 8.48
CA SER A 210 -14.75 1.86 8.03
C SER A 210 -13.33 2.33 8.41
N SER A 211 -13.12 3.63 8.67
CA SER A 211 -11.82 4.15 9.11
C SER A 211 -11.44 3.66 10.51
N PHE A 212 -12.41 3.38 11.37
CA PHE A 212 -12.19 2.96 12.76
C PHE A 212 -11.88 1.47 12.84
N LYS A 213 -10.80 1.11 13.56
CA LYS A 213 -10.31 -0.27 13.62
C LYS A 213 -10.48 -0.86 15.01
N GLY A 214 -10.70 -2.18 15.08
CA GLY A 214 -10.61 -2.96 16.32
C GLY A 214 -11.90 -3.29 17.05
N ARG A 215 -12.87 -2.37 17.10
CA ARG A 215 -14.12 -2.55 17.85
C ARG A 215 -15.26 -2.86 16.89
N LYS A 216 -15.78 -4.08 16.96
CA LYS A 216 -16.88 -4.60 16.13
C LYS A 216 -18.11 -5.01 16.95
N ASP A 217 -18.03 -4.89 18.27
CA ASP A 217 -19.11 -5.15 19.22
C ASP A 217 -20.00 -3.91 19.41
N GLU A 218 -20.83 -3.89 20.46
CA GLU A 218 -21.67 -2.75 20.84
C GLU A 218 -20.88 -1.45 21.09
N SER A 219 -19.56 -1.56 21.31
CA SER A 219 -18.67 -0.41 21.48
C SER A 219 -18.14 0.15 20.16
N LYS A 220 -18.53 -0.39 18.99
CA LYS A 220 -18.26 0.19 17.66
C LYS A 220 -18.73 1.66 17.65
N ILE A 221 -17.95 2.53 17.00
CA ILE A 221 -18.38 3.93 16.86
C ILE A 221 -19.63 4.01 15.98
N GLN A 222 -20.62 4.76 16.44
CA GLN A 222 -21.89 4.89 15.73
C GLN A 222 -21.85 6.10 14.79
N PRO A 223 -22.57 6.07 13.66
CA PRO A 223 -22.74 7.28 12.85
C PRO A 223 -23.39 8.41 13.65
N GLY A 224 -22.92 9.63 13.45
CA GLY A 224 -23.38 10.79 14.23
C GLY A 224 -22.35 11.90 14.38
N GLU A 225 -22.74 12.95 15.09
CA GLU A 225 -21.88 14.10 15.39
C GLU A 225 -21.21 13.92 16.76
N TYR A 226 -19.91 14.22 16.81
CA TYR A 226 -19.09 14.15 18.01
C TYR A 226 -18.32 15.46 18.18
N ASN A 227 -18.18 15.92 19.43
CA ASN A 227 -17.31 17.04 19.78
C ASN A 227 -16.21 16.51 20.71
N ILE A 228 -15.07 16.14 20.16
CA ILE A 228 -14.05 15.35 20.87
C ILE A 228 -12.63 15.84 20.58
N THR A 229 -11.73 15.55 21.51
CA THR A 229 -10.28 15.74 21.36
C THR A 229 -9.66 14.49 20.73
N VAL A 230 -8.82 14.68 19.72
CA VAL A 230 -8.19 13.58 18.98
C VAL A 230 -6.69 13.83 18.79
N GLY A 231 -5.91 12.76 18.76
CA GLY A 231 -4.52 12.79 18.30
C GLY A 231 -4.49 12.38 16.83
N ILE A 232 -3.97 13.24 15.94
CA ILE A 232 -3.85 12.95 14.50
C ILE A 232 -2.39 12.96 14.12
N GLY A 233 -1.92 11.83 13.61
CA GLY A 233 -0.65 11.66 12.94
C GLY A 233 -0.79 11.81 11.44
N VAL A 234 0.04 12.66 10.84
CA VAL A 234 0.21 12.78 9.38
C VAL A 234 1.26 11.78 8.96
N LYS A 235 0.83 10.62 8.42
CA LYS A 235 1.75 9.56 8.01
C LYS A 235 2.50 9.95 6.75
N THR A 236 1.76 10.31 5.69
CA THR A 236 2.32 10.75 4.41
C THR A 236 1.39 11.77 3.76
N LEU A 237 1.97 12.71 3.01
CA LEU A 237 1.21 13.63 2.17
C LEU A 237 1.03 13.03 0.77
N ALA A 238 -0.10 13.33 0.13
CA ALA A 238 -0.31 13.00 -1.27
C ALA A 238 0.73 13.71 -2.13
N GLN A 239 1.35 12.95 -3.02
CA GLN A 239 2.34 13.43 -3.98
C GLN A 239 2.34 12.49 -5.17
N TYR A 240 2.62 13.00 -6.37
CA TYR A 240 2.88 12.12 -7.50
C TYR A 240 4.22 11.40 -7.32
N GLY A 241 4.24 10.14 -7.68
CA GLY A 241 5.40 9.26 -7.62
C GLY A 241 5.59 8.51 -8.93
N LEU A 242 6.56 7.62 -8.95
CA LEU A 242 6.76 6.66 -10.02
C LEU A 242 6.47 5.27 -9.50
N HIS A 243 5.90 4.43 -10.35
CA HIS A 243 5.62 3.03 -10.08
C HIS A 243 6.24 2.18 -11.19
N SER A 244 7.06 1.21 -10.80
CA SER A 244 7.68 0.27 -11.73
C SER A 244 6.66 -0.75 -12.20
N LEU A 245 6.53 -0.97 -13.52
CA LEU A 245 5.67 -2.07 -13.99
C LEU A 245 6.29 -3.43 -13.63
N GLY A 246 7.55 -3.62 -14.01
CA GLY A 246 8.28 -4.87 -13.75
C GLY A 246 7.65 -6.11 -14.40
N THR A 247 8.23 -7.27 -14.12
CA THR A 247 7.80 -8.53 -14.73
C THR A 247 6.41 -8.96 -14.28
N GLN A 248 6.00 -8.60 -13.07
CA GLN A 248 4.69 -8.99 -12.51
C GLN A 248 3.53 -8.47 -13.36
N ILE A 249 3.66 -7.25 -13.88
CA ILE A 249 2.67 -6.67 -14.80
C ILE A 249 2.93 -7.13 -16.23
N LEU A 250 4.16 -6.92 -16.71
CA LEU A 250 4.50 -7.05 -18.13
C LEU A 250 4.36 -8.48 -18.67
N VAL A 251 4.50 -9.51 -17.83
CA VAL A 251 4.31 -10.90 -18.27
C VAL A 251 2.91 -11.13 -18.83
N ASN A 252 1.90 -10.38 -18.41
CA ASN A 252 0.53 -10.58 -18.85
C ASN A 252 0.25 -10.07 -20.28
N TYR A 253 1.19 -9.31 -20.87
CA TYR A 253 0.98 -8.55 -22.11
C TYR A 253 2.13 -8.73 -23.11
N PRO A 254 2.39 -9.95 -23.62
CA PRO A 254 3.52 -10.21 -24.51
C PRO A 254 3.49 -9.40 -25.82
N LYS A 255 2.32 -9.11 -26.39
CA LYS A 255 2.24 -8.32 -27.65
C LYS A 255 2.65 -6.87 -27.40
N GLY A 256 2.11 -6.27 -26.34
CA GLY A 256 2.44 -4.92 -25.87
C GLY A 256 3.90 -4.81 -25.43
N VAL A 257 4.43 -5.84 -24.76
CA VAL A 257 5.85 -5.89 -24.40
C VAL A 257 6.72 -5.83 -25.64
N LYS A 258 6.45 -6.68 -26.65
CA LYS A 258 7.25 -6.73 -27.87
C LYS A 258 7.22 -5.43 -28.65
N ALA A 259 6.06 -4.80 -28.76
CA ALA A 259 5.88 -3.62 -29.61
C ALA A 259 6.22 -2.30 -28.91
N ASP A 260 5.77 -2.10 -27.67
CA ASP A 260 5.84 -0.80 -27.00
C ASP A 260 6.93 -0.73 -25.92
N ILE A 261 7.28 -1.86 -25.29
CA ILE A 261 8.18 -1.90 -24.13
C ILE A 261 9.62 -2.21 -24.53
N LEU A 262 9.86 -3.26 -25.32
CA LEU A 262 11.22 -3.66 -25.72
C LEU A 262 12.02 -2.52 -26.37
N PRO A 263 11.47 -1.72 -27.31
CA PRO A 263 12.24 -0.61 -27.90
C PRO A 263 12.71 0.42 -26.85
N ARG A 264 11.92 0.65 -25.80
CA ARG A 264 12.27 1.57 -24.70
C ARG A 264 13.37 0.98 -23.81
N ILE A 265 13.28 -0.32 -23.52
CA ILE A 265 14.29 -1.05 -22.74
C ILE A 265 15.62 -1.10 -23.51
N GLU A 266 15.59 -1.39 -24.81
CA GLU A 266 16.79 -1.40 -25.67
C GLU A 266 17.47 -0.03 -25.70
N LEU A 267 16.70 1.05 -25.85
CA LEU A 267 17.24 2.41 -25.79
C LEU A 267 17.86 2.73 -24.42
N ALA A 268 17.21 2.32 -23.32
CA ALA A 268 17.76 2.50 -21.98
C ALA A 268 19.05 1.69 -21.77
N ALA A 269 19.09 0.45 -22.27
CA ALA A 269 20.26 -0.42 -22.24
C ALA A 269 21.43 0.18 -23.03
N GLN A 270 21.18 0.67 -24.24
CA GLN A 270 22.19 1.35 -25.07
C GLN A 270 22.76 2.57 -24.35
N ARG A 271 21.90 3.44 -23.81
CA ARG A 271 22.33 4.63 -23.05
C ARG A 271 23.18 4.24 -21.84
N LEU A 272 22.78 3.21 -21.08
CA LEU A 272 23.54 2.76 -19.92
C LEU A 272 24.90 2.16 -20.33
N ALA A 273 24.94 1.38 -21.41
CA ALA A 273 26.18 0.80 -21.93
C ALA A 273 27.19 1.85 -22.41
N GLU A 274 26.73 2.97 -22.95
CA GLU A 274 27.58 4.08 -23.39
C GLU A 274 28.24 4.84 -22.23
N VAL A 275 27.58 4.90 -21.06
CA VAL A 275 28.07 5.66 -19.91
C VAL A 275 28.81 4.80 -18.88
N GLN A 276 28.56 3.49 -18.81
CA GLN A 276 29.02 2.62 -17.71
C GLN A 276 30.54 2.49 -17.55
N SER A 277 31.34 2.87 -18.55
CA SER A 277 32.80 2.81 -18.47
C SER A 277 33.45 4.08 -17.89
N ASP A 278 32.67 5.15 -17.67
CA ASP A 278 33.17 6.43 -17.17
C ASP A 278 32.43 6.85 -15.89
N PRO A 279 33.09 6.84 -14.70
CA PRO A 279 32.45 7.16 -13.43
C PRO A 279 31.82 8.56 -13.39
N ARG A 280 32.33 9.50 -14.20
CA ARG A 280 31.77 10.86 -14.31
C ARG A 280 30.42 10.85 -15.04
N LYS A 281 30.33 10.09 -16.13
CA LYS A 281 29.08 9.95 -16.88
C LYS A 281 28.03 9.18 -16.09
N ILE A 282 28.45 8.18 -15.32
CA ILE A 282 27.57 7.44 -14.41
C ILE A 282 27.03 8.38 -13.31
N ALA A 283 27.90 9.17 -12.69
CA ALA A 283 27.48 10.14 -11.68
C ALA A 283 26.47 11.14 -12.25
N GLN A 284 26.75 11.70 -13.43
CA GLN A 284 25.85 12.60 -14.14
C GLN A 284 24.49 11.94 -14.44
N TYR A 285 24.50 10.70 -14.93
CA TYR A 285 23.28 9.93 -15.19
C TYR A 285 22.40 9.79 -13.94
N PHE A 286 22.98 9.47 -12.78
CA PHE A 286 22.22 9.35 -11.53
C PHE A 286 21.76 10.69 -10.98
N ILE A 287 22.52 11.77 -11.18
CA ILE A 287 22.09 13.13 -10.82
C ILE A 287 20.85 13.50 -11.64
N GLU A 288 20.90 13.38 -12.97
CA GLU A 288 19.78 13.69 -13.85
C GLU A 288 18.53 12.86 -13.51
N LYS A 289 18.71 11.58 -13.19
CA LYS A 289 17.61 10.69 -12.80
C LYS A 289 16.96 11.14 -11.49
N ASN A 290 17.76 11.48 -10.47
CA ASN A 290 17.25 12.01 -9.20
C ASN A 290 16.56 13.36 -9.38
N GLU A 291 17.10 14.26 -10.20
CA GLU A 291 16.51 15.57 -10.47
C GLU A 291 15.14 15.45 -11.17
N LYS A 292 14.98 14.53 -12.11
CA LYS A 292 13.67 14.25 -12.71
C LYS A 292 12.65 13.76 -11.68
N GLN A 293 13.07 12.90 -10.76
CA GLN A 293 12.19 12.44 -9.67
C GLN A 293 11.83 13.60 -8.73
N LEU A 294 12.77 14.47 -8.40
CA LEU A 294 12.52 15.67 -7.59
C LEU A 294 11.60 16.66 -8.31
N GLN A 295 11.70 16.82 -9.63
CA GLN A 295 10.81 17.68 -10.42
C GLN A 295 9.36 17.15 -10.44
N LEU A 296 9.17 15.84 -10.61
CA LEU A 296 7.84 15.22 -10.50
C LEU A 296 7.23 15.45 -9.11
N ARG A 297 8.06 15.46 -8.06
CA ARG A 297 7.66 15.85 -6.70
C ARG A 297 7.52 17.36 -6.52
N GLY A 298 8.21 18.17 -7.31
CA GLY A 298 8.31 19.63 -7.21
C GLY A 298 7.30 20.41 -8.04
N GLN A 299 6.63 19.78 -9.02
CA GLN A 299 5.40 20.31 -9.65
C GLN A 299 4.26 20.57 -8.62
N ASN A 300 4.50 20.25 -7.34
CA ASN A 300 3.65 20.52 -6.19
C ASN A 300 3.86 21.89 -5.52
N VAL A 301 4.78 22.77 -5.96
CA VAL A 301 5.06 24.04 -5.24
C VAL A 301 5.03 25.27 -6.17
N SER A 302 4.03 26.16 -5.98
CA SER A 302 4.23 27.58 -6.27
C SER A 302 4.99 28.21 -5.10
N VAL A 303 6.17 28.74 -5.42
CA VAL A 303 7.12 29.55 -4.63
C VAL A 303 6.75 29.75 -3.14
N THR A 304 7.45 29.05 -2.25
CA THR A 304 8.00 29.65 -1.02
C THR A 304 9.13 28.78 -0.49
N GLU A 305 10.28 29.41 -0.26
CA GLU A 305 11.47 28.80 0.33
C GLU A 305 11.20 28.45 1.81
N SER A 306 11.15 27.15 2.11
CA SER A 306 11.63 26.61 3.38
C SER A 306 11.87 25.12 3.24
N THR A 307 13.15 24.76 3.30
CA THR A 307 13.69 23.42 3.33
C THR A 307 13.28 22.70 4.61
N THR A 308 12.14 22.01 4.58
CA THR A 308 11.87 20.86 5.45
C THR A 308 11.60 19.65 4.56
N LEU A 309 12.65 18.84 4.44
CA LEU A 309 12.76 17.68 3.56
C LEU A 309 11.81 16.57 4.04
N ALA A 310 10.70 16.41 3.33
CA ALA A 310 9.75 15.32 3.53
C ALA A 310 10.46 13.97 3.36
N HIS A 311 10.48 13.18 4.43
CA HIS A 311 10.92 11.79 4.43
C HIS A 311 9.88 10.99 3.63
N ASN A 312 10.33 10.24 2.62
CA ASN A 312 9.44 9.66 1.62
C ASN A 312 9.76 8.19 1.35
N GLU A 313 8.90 7.33 1.88
CA GLU A 313 8.76 5.93 1.52
C GLU A 313 8.09 5.81 0.13
N GLN A 314 8.83 5.48 -0.93
CA GLN A 314 8.25 5.15 -2.24
C GLN A 314 9.00 4.00 -2.94
N ASP A 315 8.59 2.78 -2.60
CA ASP A 315 8.46 1.57 -3.42
C ASP A 315 8.11 0.48 -2.40
N LYS A 316 6.83 0.36 -2.02
CA LYS A 316 6.40 -0.70 -1.11
C LYS A 316 5.26 -1.47 -1.74
N ASP A 317 5.57 -2.69 -2.16
CA ASP A 317 4.60 -3.76 -2.09
C ASP A 317 4.09 -3.78 -0.63
N GLU A 318 2.80 -3.54 -0.40
CA GLU A 318 2.20 -3.51 0.94
C GLU A 318 2.18 -4.89 1.64
N THR A 319 3.14 -5.75 1.33
CA THR A 319 3.18 -7.12 1.81
C THR A 319 4.30 -7.39 2.82
N ASN A 320 5.13 -6.41 3.21
CA ASN A 320 6.01 -6.58 4.37
C ASN A 320 6.18 -5.26 5.14
N LEU A 321 5.58 -5.16 6.33
CA LEU A 321 5.76 -4.04 7.24
C LEU A 321 7.13 -4.06 7.95
N ASP A 322 7.87 -5.18 7.91
CA ASP A 322 9.21 -5.31 8.49
C ASP A 322 10.34 -4.73 7.62
N GLU A 323 10.09 -4.45 6.33
CA GLU A 323 11.07 -3.82 5.42
C GLU A 323 11.11 -2.28 5.56
N THR A 324 10.15 -1.69 6.28
CA THR A 324 10.02 -0.23 6.42
C THR A 324 11.20 0.46 7.12
N ASP A 325 11.86 -0.22 8.06
CA ASP A 325 12.99 0.32 8.83
C ASP A 325 14.34 0.20 8.10
N LEU A 326 14.51 -0.81 7.24
CA LEU A 326 15.74 -1.00 6.46
C LEU A 326 15.77 -0.05 5.25
N GLU A 327 14.62 0.20 4.64
CA GLU A 327 14.51 0.99 3.40
C GLU A 327 14.45 2.51 3.62
N SER A 328 13.92 2.97 4.77
CA SER A 328 13.98 4.38 5.16
C SER A 328 15.43 4.86 5.35
N ASN A 329 16.28 3.99 5.92
CA ASN A 329 17.73 4.19 5.99
C ASN A 329 18.37 4.20 4.59
N GLU A 330 18.01 3.26 3.69
CA GLU A 330 18.53 3.26 2.31
C GLU A 330 18.15 4.52 1.52
N GLN A 331 16.96 5.08 1.71
CA GLN A 331 16.51 6.30 1.02
C GLN A 331 17.25 7.54 1.51
N GLN A 332 17.43 7.66 2.83
CA GLN A 332 18.23 8.74 3.42
C GLN A 332 19.70 8.63 2.98
N ASP A 333 20.24 7.42 2.93
CA ASP A 333 21.57 7.13 2.39
C ASP A 333 21.69 7.48 0.90
N ASN A 334 20.65 7.20 0.11
CA ASN A 334 20.64 7.56 -1.32
C ASN A 334 20.53 9.08 -1.53
N GLN A 335 19.82 9.82 -0.68
CA GLN A 335 19.79 11.29 -0.72
C GLN A 335 21.13 11.90 -0.32
N HIS A 336 21.74 11.41 0.76
CA HIS A 336 23.09 11.82 1.14
C HIS A 336 24.08 11.53 0.02
N PHE A 337 24.01 10.33 -0.58
CA PHE A 337 24.87 9.97 -1.69
C PHE A 337 24.63 10.84 -2.92
N TYR A 338 23.38 11.20 -3.25
CA TYR A 338 23.08 12.18 -4.31
C TYR A 338 23.77 13.53 -4.03
N SER A 339 23.68 14.05 -2.80
CA SER A 339 24.34 15.32 -2.44
C SER A 339 25.86 15.24 -2.58
N ILE A 340 26.46 14.11 -2.19
CA ILE A 340 27.89 13.84 -2.36
C ILE A 340 28.24 13.81 -3.86
N LEU A 341 27.49 13.05 -4.67
CA LEU A 341 27.72 12.95 -6.12
C LEU A 341 27.66 14.31 -6.79
N LYS A 342 26.66 15.15 -6.44
CA LYS A 342 26.52 16.49 -6.99
C LYS A 342 27.74 17.37 -6.69
N ASN A 343 28.18 17.40 -5.43
CA ASN A 343 29.39 18.13 -5.04
C ASN A 343 30.66 17.57 -5.71
N CYS A 344 30.76 16.25 -5.86
CA CYS A 344 31.87 15.63 -6.59
C CYS A 344 31.88 16.11 -8.04
N VAL A 345 30.75 16.08 -8.75
CA VAL A 345 30.68 16.52 -10.15
C VAL A 345 30.96 18.02 -10.31
N GLU A 346 30.40 18.86 -9.44
CA GLU A 346 30.46 20.33 -9.58
C GLU A 346 31.76 20.94 -9.06
N HIS A 347 32.38 20.35 -8.03
CA HIS A 347 33.49 21.00 -7.30
C HIS A 347 34.71 20.11 -7.11
N HIS A 348 34.52 18.79 -7.02
CA HIS A 348 35.58 17.86 -6.62
C HIS A 348 35.60 16.57 -7.47
N PRO A 349 35.79 16.67 -8.81
CA PRO A 349 35.61 15.53 -9.71
C PRO A 349 36.59 14.38 -9.45
N GLN A 350 37.75 14.66 -8.85
CA GLN A 350 38.72 13.66 -8.41
C GLN A 350 38.15 12.68 -7.36
N LEU A 351 37.15 13.08 -6.58
CA LEU A 351 36.53 12.21 -5.59
C LEU A 351 35.70 11.10 -6.23
N LEU A 352 35.30 11.23 -7.50
CA LEU A 352 34.59 10.17 -8.22
C LEU A 352 35.43 8.89 -8.41
N GLU A 353 36.75 8.99 -8.29
CA GLU A 353 37.67 7.86 -8.32
C GLU A 353 37.88 7.24 -6.92
N HIS A 354 37.33 7.84 -5.87
CA HIS A 354 37.44 7.29 -4.52
C HIS A 354 36.77 5.90 -4.45
N PRO A 355 37.44 4.86 -3.89
CA PRO A 355 36.94 3.48 -3.93
C PRO A 355 35.50 3.31 -3.42
N ASN A 356 35.12 4.04 -2.36
CA ASN A 356 33.74 3.98 -1.84
C ASN A 356 32.71 4.54 -2.84
N ILE A 357 33.04 5.62 -3.57
CA ILE A 357 32.15 6.20 -4.58
C ILE A 357 32.04 5.26 -5.78
N VAL A 358 33.18 4.74 -6.27
CA VAL A 358 33.21 3.76 -7.36
C VAL A 358 32.40 2.50 -7.02
N ASN A 359 32.53 1.97 -5.80
CA ASN A 359 31.76 0.82 -5.35
C ASN A 359 30.25 1.10 -5.30
N LYS A 360 29.84 2.26 -4.79
CA LYS A 360 28.42 2.65 -4.74
C LYS A 360 27.88 2.89 -6.15
N LEU A 361 28.60 3.58 -7.04
CA LEU A 361 28.23 3.77 -8.44
C LEU A 361 28.09 2.42 -9.17
N THR A 362 29.00 1.48 -8.94
CA THR A 362 28.95 0.12 -9.50
C THR A 362 27.70 -0.63 -9.05
N THR A 363 27.35 -0.52 -7.76
CA THR A 363 26.11 -1.10 -7.20
C THR A 363 24.88 -0.48 -7.87
N LEU A 364 24.86 0.84 -8.05
CA LEU A 364 23.76 1.54 -8.71
C LEU A 364 23.62 1.14 -10.18
N ILE A 365 24.71 1.01 -10.93
CA ILE A 365 24.68 0.52 -12.33
C ILE A 365 24.14 -0.91 -12.40
N ARG A 366 24.59 -1.80 -11.50
CA ARG A 366 24.09 -3.19 -11.45
C ARG A 366 22.58 -3.21 -11.20
N LYS A 367 22.10 -2.35 -10.29
CA LYS A 367 20.66 -2.19 -10.05
C LYS A 367 19.95 -1.68 -11.30
N GLU A 368 20.52 -0.70 -12.01
CA GLU A 368 19.94 -0.16 -13.24
C GLU A 368 19.84 -1.22 -14.35
N TRP A 369 20.90 -1.99 -14.59
CA TRP A 369 20.87 -3.11 -15.53
C TRP A 369 19.81 -4.16 -15.15
N THR A 370 19.67 -4.44 -13.86
CA THR A 370 18.65 -5.34 -13.34
C THR A 370 17.25 -4.79 -13.59
N ASP A 371 17.04 -3.51 -13.34
CA ASP A 371 15.75 -2.86 -13.56
C ASP A 371 15.38 -2.81 -15.05
N ILE A 372 16.35 -2.59 -15.94
CA ILE A 372 16.18 -2.66 -17.40
C ILE A 372 15.79 -4.08 -17.80
N ALA A 373 16.56 -5.09 -17.39
CA ALA A 373 16.34 -6.48 -17.76
C ALA A 373 14.99 -7.05 -17.27
N THR A 374 14.51 -6.56 -16.12
CA THR A 374 13.24 -6.99 -15.51
C THR A 374 12.06 -6.09 -15.86
N GLY A 375 12.26 -5.10 -16.73
CA GLY A 375 11.23 -4.12 -17.10
C GLY A 375 10.81 -3.15 -15.98
N ARG A 376 11.46 -3.19 -14.82
CA ARG A 376 11.26 -2.20 -13.73
C ARG A 376 11.75 -0.80 -14.11
N ALA A 377 12.56 -0.68 -15.17
CA ALA A 377 12.93 0.60 -15.77
C ALA A 377 11.73 1.32 -16.42
N ILE A 378 10.66 0.59 -16.78
CA ILE A 378 9.41 1.19 -17.24
C ILE A 378 8.64 1.68 -16.03
N LYS A 379 8.42 3.00 -15.98
CA LYS A 379 7.76 3.68 -14.87
C LYS A 379 6.46 4.31 -15.34
N PHE A 380 5.39 4.04 -14.62
CA PHE A 380 4.14 4.81 -14.68
C PHE A 380 4.13 5.83 -13.57
N GLN A 381 3.35 6.90 -13.72
CA GLN A 381 3.14 7.83 -12.61
C GLN A 381 2.22 7.18 -11.57
N SER A 382 2.28 7.60 -10.32
CA SER A 382 1.36 7.11 -9.28
C SER A 382 0.83 8.23 -8.41
N GLY A 383 -0.45 8.15 -8.05
CA GLY A 383 -1.11 9.08 -7.14
C GLY A 383 -1.79 8.32 -6.00
N LEU A 384 -2.06 9.02 -4.89
CA LEU A 384 -2.89 8.49 -3.81
C LEU A 384 -4.31 8.27 -4.33
N ALA A 385 -4.84 7.05 -4.15
CA ALA A 385 -6.19 6.70 -4.56
C ALA A 385 -7.21 7.47 -3.70
N GLN A 386 -8.23 8.03 -4.34
CA GLN A 386 -9.33 8.74 -3.67
C GLN A 386 -10.67 8.30 -4.27
N PRO A 387 -11.73 8.10 -3.47
CA PRO A 387 -13.01 7.68 -4.02
C PRO A 387 -13.79 8.87 -4.59
N SER A 388 -14.56 8.63 -5.66
CA SER A 388 -15.58 9.56 -6.13
C SER A 388 -16.77 8.84 -6.75
N LEU A 389 -17.96 9.00 -6.15
CA LEU A 389 -19.22 8.50 -6.69
C LEU A 389 -19.78 9.36 -7.84
N GLU A 390 -19.14 10.48 -8.16
CA GLU A 390 -19.50 11.30 -9.34
C GLU A 390 -18.91 10.76 -10.64
N LEU A 391 -17.91 9.88 -10.55
CA LEU A 391 -17.30 9.22 -11.71
C LEU A 391 -18.15 8.02 -12.13
N GLN A 392 -18.30 7.80 -13.43
CA GLN A 392 -18.77 6.51 -13.93
C GLN A 392 -17.70 5.43 -13.74
N LYS A 393 -18.09 4.15 -13.89
CA LYS A 393 -17.20 3.01 -13.62
C LYS A 393 -16.00 2.93 -14.57
N ASP A 394 -16.11 3.53 -15.76
CA ASP A 394 -15.10 3.63 -16.81
C ASP A 394 -14.35 4.98 -16.80
N GLU A 395 -14.60 5.82 -15.78
CA GLU A 395 -13.97 7.12 -15.61
C GLU A 395 -12.96 7.16 -14.45
N VAL A 396 -12.00 8.06 -14.58
CA VAL A 396 -10.99 8.38 -13.56
C VAL A 396 -10.78 9.90 -13.55
N CYS A 397 -10.36 10.50 -12.44
CA CYS A 397 -9.92 11.90 -12.42
C CYS A 397 -8.47 12.00 -11.96
N VAL A 398 -7.59 12.39 -12.88
CA VAL A 398 -6.25 12.88 -12.59
C VAL A 398 -6.22 14.37 -12.91
N PRO A 399 -6.25 15.26 -11.89
CA PRO A 399 -6.57 16.68 -12.07
C PRO A 399 -5.74 17.40 -13.13
N TYR A 400 -4.45 17.07 -13.25
CA TYR A 400 -3.53 17.76 -14.16
C TYR A 400 -3.51 17.18 -15.59
N LEU A 401 -4.11 16.01 -15.83
CA LEU A 401 -4.18 15.40 -17.17
C LEU A 401 -5.37 15.96 -17.96
N PRO A 402 -5.33 16.02 -19.30
CA PRO A 402 -6.46 16.54 -20.09
C PRO A 402 -7.75 15.74 -19.95
N GLU A 403 -8.91 16.43 -20.03
CA GLU A 403 -10.23 15.79 -20.17
C GLU A 403 -10.25 14.86 -21.40
N GLY A 404 -10.86 13.68 -21.25
CA GLY A 404 -11.00 12.69 -22.33
C GLY A 404 -9.74 11.88 -22.64
N GLU A 405 -8.61 12.15 -21.99
CA GLU A 405 -7.40 11.33 -22.15
C GLU A 405 -7.65 9.91 -21.63
N LYS A 406 -7.36 8.90 -22.45
CA LYS A 406 -7.45 7.50 -22.04
C LYS A 406 -6.19 7.10 -21.27
N LEU A 407 -6.37 6.52 -20.10
CA LEU A 407 -5.29 6.12 -19.19
C LEU A 407 -5.27 4.61 -19.01
N ILE A 408 -4.08 4.02 -18.98
CA ILE A 408 -3.86 2.70 -18.40
C ILE A 408 -3.73 2.89 -16.89
N VAL A 409 -4.43 2.10 -16.09
CA VAL A 409 -4.44 2.18 -14.62
C VAL A 409 -4.22 0.81 -14.00
N THR A 410 -3.38 0.74 -12.96
CA THR A 410 -3.08 -0.51 -12.24
C THR A 410 -2.61 -0.27 -10.81
N ARG A 411 -2.50 -1.34 -10.01
CA ARG A 411 -1.93 -1.35 -8.66
C ARG A 411 -1.11 -2.62 -8.47
N SER A 412 -0.03 -2.52 -7.71
CA SER A 412 0.74 -3.68 -7.24
C SER A 412 0.42 -4.05 -5.79
N PRO A 413 0.57 -5.34 -5.41
CA PRO A 413 0.97 -6.46 -6.28
C PRO A 413 -0.14 -6.85 -7.26
N LEU A 414 0.22 -7.07 -8.53
CA LEU A 414 -0.71 -7.57 -9.55
C LEU A 414 -0.89 -9.08 -9.43
N ILE A 415 -2.13 -9.54 -9.34
CA ILE A 415 -2.44 -10.97 -9.35
C ILE A 415 -2.39 -11.53 -10.78
N ASN A 416 -3.14 -10.94 -11.70
CA ASN A 416 -3.21 -11.36 -13.10
C ASN A 416 -3.65 -10.19 -13.98
N SER A 417 -3.86 -10.46 -15.28
CA SER A 417 -4.24 -9.44 -16.27
C SER A 417 -5.52 -8.65 -15.97
N ASN A 418 -6.41 -9.12 -15.08
CA ASN A 418 -7.62 -8.40 -14.68
C ASN A 418 -7.30 -7.09 -13.94
N GLY A 419 -6.12 -6.97 -13.31
CA GLY A 419 -5.72 -5.82 -12.50
C GLY A 419 -5.04 -4.67 -13.25
N VAL A 420 -5.08 -4.69 -14.59
CA VAL A 420 -4.71 -3.55 -15.42
C VAL A 420 -5.90 -3.21 -16.31
N ILE A 421 -6.37 -1.98 -16.21
CA ILE A 421 -7.58 -1.51 -16.88
C ILE A 421 -7.31 -0.23 -17.67
N THR A 422 -8.20 0.11 -18.59
CA THR A 422 -8.20 1.42 -19.24
C THR A 422 -9.41 2.23 -18.78
N LEU A 423 -9.19 3.51 -18.45
CA LEU A 423 -10.21 4.45 -17.98
C LEU A 423 -10.09 5.77 -18.74
N THR A 424 -11.19 6.50 -18.85
CA THR A 424 -11.21 7.84 -19.48
C THR A 424 -11.08 8.91 -18.41
N ASN A 425 -10.15 9.85 -18.60
CA ASN A 425 -9.97 10.94 -17.66
C ASN A 425 -11.14 11.93 -17.74
N LYS A 426 -11.76 12.18 -16.59
CA LYS A 426 -12.88 13.08 -16.36
C LYS A 426 -12.51 14.10 -15.30
N HIS A 427 -12.62 15.37 -15.63
CA HIS A 427 -12.36 16.50 -14.74
C HIS A 427 -13.54 16.68 -13.80
N LEU A 428 -13.22 16.71 -12.51
CA LEU A 428 -14.14 17.10 -11.47
C LEU A 428 -13.66 18.43 -10.89
N PRO A 429 -14.40 19.55 -11.08
CA PRO A 429 -13.94 20.88 -10.68
C PRO A 429 -13.52 21.00 -9.22
N LYS A 430 -14.15 20.24 -8.33
CA LYS A 430 -13.81 20.17 -6.89
C LYS A 430 -12.40 19.65 -6.61
N PHE A 431 -11.82 18.87 -7.52
CA PHE A 431 -10.49 18.27 -7.38
C PHE A 431 -9.43 18.96 -8.24
N ALA A 432 -9.80 20.00 -9.00
CA ALA A 432 -8.91 20.67 -9.95
C ALA A 432 -7.60 21.17 -9.32
N ASN A 433 -7.63 21.50 -8.02
CA ASN A 433 -6.47 21.98 -7.27
C ASN A 433 -5.88 20.93 -6.33
N GLU A 434 -6.49 19.74 -6.19
CA GLU A 434 -5.93 18.67 -5.36
C GLU A 434 -4.65 18.13 -6.01
N GLN A 435 -3.62 17.91 -5.19
CA GLN A 435 -2.31 17.47 -5.66
C GLN A 435 -2.03 16.02 -5.27
N GLY A 436 -1.30 15.31 -6.14
CA GLY A 436 -0.78 13.98 -5.84
C GLY A 436 -1.83 12.89 -5.76
N THR A 437 -3.04 13.12 -6.29
CA THR A 437 -4.17 12.19 -6.24
C THR A 437 -4.59 11.67 -7.60
N ILE A 438 -5.28 10.54 -7.54
CA ILE A 438 -6.06 9.94 -8.61
C ILE A 438 -7.41 9.53 -8.02
N HIS A 439 -8.50 10.08 -8.54
CA HIS A 439 -9.84 9.75 -8.10
C HIS A 439 -10.46 8.69 -8.99
N ILE A 440 -11.16 7.74 -8.40
CA ILE A 440 -11.74 6.60 -9.10
C ILE A 440 -13.08 6.22 -8.46
N HIS A 441 -13.97 5.62 -9.24
CA HIS A 441 -15.19 5.04 -8.70
C HIS A 441 -14.83 3.89 -7.73
N PRO A 442 -15.37 3.86 -6.48
CA PRO A 442 -14.96 2.89 -5.46
C PRO A 442 -15.19 1.43 -5.88
N GLU A 443 -16.29 1.13 -6.59
CA GLU A 443 -16.52 -0.23 -7.10
C GLU A 443 -15.47 -0.64 -8.15
N THR A 444 -15.00 0.29 -8.99
CA THR A 444 -13.97 -0.01 -9.98
C THR A 444 -12.63 -0.26 -9.30
N ALA A 445 -12.28 0.55 -8.30
CA ALA A 445 -11.08 0.37 -7.49
C ALA A 445 -11.07 -1.01 -6.79
N ALA A 446 -12.17 -1.38 -6.13
CA ALA A 446 -12.27 -2.64 -5.41
C ALA A 446 -12.31 -3.86 -6.34
N ALA A 447 -13.12 -3.82 -7.40
CA ALA A 447 -13.34 -4.98 -8.26
C ALA A 447 -12.13 -5.29 -9.16
N TYR A 448 -11.49 -4.27 -9.73
CA TYR A 448 -10.42 -4.47 -10.70
C TYR A 448 -9.04 -4.32 -10.09
N LEU A 449 -8.84 -3.37 -9.18
CA LEU A 449 -7.52 -3.03 -8.65
C LEU A 449 -7.28 -3.56 -7.24
N GLN A 450 -8.29 -4.23 -6.66
CA GLN A 450 -8.31 -4.69 -5.27
C GLN A 450 -7.98 -3.57 -4.25
N ALA A 451 -8.31 -2.35 -4.64
CA ALA A 451 -7.95 -1.13 -3.94
C ALA A 451 -9.02 -0.65 -2.96
N ASP A 452 -8.54 -0.16 -1.83
CA ASP A 452 -9.28 0.65 -0.87
C ASP A 452 -8.65 2.06 -0.80
N PHE A 453 -9.10 2.90 0.14
CA PHE A 453 -8.66 4.29 0.23
C PHE A 453 -7.93 4.58 1.54
N ASP A 454 -7.30 3.57 2.13
CA ASP A 454 -6.61 3.68 3.41
C ASP A 454 -5.13 4.12 3.31
N GLY A 455 -4.62 4.22 2.08
CA GLY A 455 -3.25 4.57 1.74
C GLY A 455 -2.81 4.14 0.34
N ASP A 456 -3.63 3.34 -0.35
CA ASP A 456 -3.35 2.81 -1.68
C ASP A 456 -2.96 3.89 -2.69
N ARG A 457 -2.08 3.51 -3.60
CA ARG A 457 -1.68 4.33 -4.73
C ARG A 457 -1.99 3.59 -6.01
N LEU A 458 -2.53 4.30 -6.99
CA LEU A 458 -2.76 3.74 -8.32
C LEU A 458 -1.69 4.27 -9.27
N ALA A 459 -1.10 3.36 -10.03
CA ALA A 459 -0.21 3.68 -11.12
C ALA A 459 -1.03 3.96 -12.39
N PHE A 460 -0.65 4.99 -13.12
CA PHE A 460 -1.32 5.38 -14.35
C PHE A 460 -0.35 5.98 -15.38
N GLU A 461 -0.71 5.83 -16.65
CA GLU A 461 -0.02 6.47 -17.76
C GLU A 461 -0.95 6.61 -18.97
N LYS A 462 -0.66 7.56 -19.85
CA LYS A 462 -1.43 7.78 -21.07
C LYS A 462 -1.39 6.55 -21.98
N ALA A 463 -2.57 6.06 -22.36
CA ALA A 463 -2.71 4.94 -23.27
C ALA A 463 -2.06 5.20 -24.64
N SER A 464 -2.07 6.47 -25.08
CA SER A 464 -1.45 6.92 -26.33
C SER A 464 0.07 6.68 -26.40
N LEU A 465 0.75 6.51 -25.26
CA LEU A 465 2.18 6.19 -25.20
C LEU A 465 2.49 4.70 -25.40
N TYR A 466 1.48 3.83 -25.25
CA TYR A 466 1.59 2.38 -25.34
C TYR A 466 0.38 1.81 -26.11
N PRO A 467 0.23 2.10 -27.41
CA PRO A 467 -0.98 1.78 -28.17
C PRO A 467 -1.24 0.26 -28.29
N ILE A 468 -0.20 -0.55 -28.45
CA ILE A 468 -0.35 -2.01 -28.58
C ILE A 468 -0.58 -2.65 -27.22
N LEU A 469 0.11 -2.19 -26.18
CA LEU A 469 -0.16 -2.61 -24.81
C LEU A 469 -1.60 -2.27 -24.41
N THR A 470 -2.07 -1.07 -24.75
CA THR A 470 -3.46 -0.64 -24.49
C THR A 470 -4.46 -1.58 -25.17
N ALA A 471 -4.24 -1.88 -26.45
CA ALA A 471 -5.11 -2.78 -27.20
C ALA A 471 -5.13 -4.20 -26.61
N GLU A 472 -3.97 -4.72 -26.18
CA GLU A 472 -3.88 -6.03 -25.53
C GLU A 472 -4.52 -6.04 -24.14
N ILE A 473 -4.39 -4.95 -23.37
CA ILE A 473 -5.11 -4.79 -22.10
C ILE A 473 -6.61 -4.89 -22.35
N GLU A 474 -7.14 -4.13 -23.31
CA GLU A 474 -8.56 -4.13 -23.65
C GLU A 474 -9.04 -5.50 -24.14
N GLU A 475 -8.25 -6.19 -24.95
CA GLU A 475 -8.51 -7.58 -25.37
C GLU A 475 -8.62 -8.51 -24.15
N LYS A 476 -7.71 -8.39 -23.18
CA LYS A 476 -7.73 -9.20 -21.94
C LYS A 476 -8.89 -8.84 -21.00
N GLN A 477 -9.41 -7.62 -21.07
CA GLN A 477 -10.56 -7.20 -20.27
C GLN A 477 -11.91 -7.67 -20.85
N LEU A 478 -11.95 -8.22 -22.08
CA LEU A 478 -13.17 -8.79 -22.65
C LEU A 478 -13.67 -9.98 -21.80
N PRO A 479 -15.00 -10.12 -21.56
CA PRO A 479 -15.55 -11.13 -20.66
C PRO A 479 -15.06 -12.57 -20.91
N GLU A 480 -14.84 -12.93 -22.18
CA GLU A 480 -14.34 -14.24 -22.61
C GLU A 480 -12.85 -14.48 -22.34
N ASN A 481 -12.07 -13.42 -22.15
CA ASN A 481 -10.61 -13.47 -21.96
C ASN A 481 -10.17 -13.22 -20.52
N ARG A 482 -11.06 -12.64 -19.70
CA ARG A 482 -10.79 -12.37 -18.29
C ARG A 482 -10.55 -13.67 -17.52
N HIS A 483 -9.65 -13.60 -16.55
CA HIS A 483 -9.58 -14.63 -15.53
C HIS A 483 -10.81 -14.55 -14.62
N THR A 484 -11.10 -15.64 -13.90
CA THR A 484 -12.09 -15.63 -12.83
C THR A 484 -11.78 -14.50 -11.83
N GLU A 485 -12.81 -13.75 -11.45
CA GLU A 485 -12.66 -12.62 -10.53
C GLU A 485 -12.09 -13.08 -9.18
N VAL A 486 -11.10 -12.35 -8.70
CA VAL A 486 -10.49 -12.62 -7.40
C VAL A 486 -11.27 -11.88 -6.33
N ILE A 487 -12.17 -12.60 -5.67
CA ILE A 487 -12.98 -12.08 -4.58
C ILE A 487 -12.15 -12.11 -3.29
N LYS A 488 -12.00 -10.93 -2.67
CA LYS A 488 -11.35 -10.81 -1.35
C LYS A 488 -12.21 -11.52 -0.31
N ALA A 489 -11.68 -12.60 0.27
CA ALA A 489 -12.38 -13.33 1.31
C ALA A 489 -12.57 -12.46 2.56
N GLU A 490 -13.67 -12.70 3.29
CA GLU A 490 -13.88 -12.06 4.59
C GLU A 490 -12.74 -12.41 5.56
N LYS A 491 -12.31 -11.41 6.35
CA LYS A 491 -11.27 -11.63 7.35
C LYS A 491 -11.80 -12.54 8.45
N GLN A 492 -11.25 -13.74 8.55
CA GLN A 492 -11.56 -14.68 9.62
C GLN A 492 -10.74 -14.34 10.87
N LYS A 493 -11.34 -14.58 12.04
CA LYS A 493 -10.62 -14.49 13.31
C LYS A 493 -9.66 -15.67 13.41
N TYR A 494 -8.49 -15.43 13.98
CA TYR A 494 -7.59 -16.52 14.38
C TYR A 494 -8.23 -17.29 15.54
N ILE A 495 -8.34 -18.61 15.38
CA ILE A 495 -8.85 -19.52 16.41
C ILE A 495 -7.63 -20.06 17.16
N ALA A 496 -7.28 -19.41 18.27
CA ALA A 496 -6.18 -19.84 19.14
C ALA A 496 -6.42 -19.41 20.59
N GLU A 497 -5.79 -20.10 21.55
CA GLU A 497 -5.99 -19.85 22.98
C GLU A 497 -5.21 -18.62 23.45
N THR A 498 -3.98 -18.45 22.96
CA THR A 498 -3.05 -17.41 23.39
C THR A 498 -2.79 -16.37 22.30
N PHE A 499 -2.36 -15.17 22.70
CA PHE A 499 -1.93 -14.15 21.73
C PHE A 499 -0.63 -14.57 21.01
N GLY A 500 0.27 -15.32 21.68
CA GLY A 500 1.50 -15.82 21.08
C GLY A 500 1.26 -16.72 19.88
N GLU A 501 0.30 -17.65 19.96
CA GLU A 501 -0.12 -18.49 18.83
C GLU A 501 -0.62 -17.65 17.65
N ILE A 502 -1.46 -16.64 17.95
CA ILE A 502 -2.00 -15.73 16.93
C ILE A 502 -0.87 -14.93 16.27
N ALA A 503 0.07 -14.41 17.06
CA ALA A 503 1.20 -13.64 16.54
C ALA A 503 2.08 -14.49 15.62
N ILE A 504 2.39 -15.73 15.99
CA ILE A 504 3.12 -16.68 15.12
C ILE A 504 2.33 -16.94 13.83
N ALA A 505 1.04 -17.25 13.92
CA ALA A 505 0.22 -17.50 12.74
C ALA A 505 0.08 -16.26 11.83
N ALA A 506 0.04 -15.06 12.41
CA ALA A 506 -0.06 -13.79 11.69
C ALA A 506 1.29 -13.30 11.11
N SER A 507 2.42 -13.79 11.62
CA SER A 507 3.76 -13.37 11.16
C SER A 507 4.07 -13.76 9.71
N ALA A 508 3.45 -14.83 9.21
CA ALA A 508 3.68 -15.33 7.86
C ALA A 508 2.88 -14.55 6.80
N ASN A 509 3.49 -13.54 6.17
CA ASN A 509 2.92 -12.92 4.96
C ASN A 509 3.33 -13.70 3.69
N LYS A 510 2.34 -14.29 3.01
CA LYS A 510 2.56 -15.08 1.79
C LYS A 510 2.10 -14.38 0.51
N ILE A 511 1.61 -13.14 0.58
CA ILE A 511 1.02 -12.46 -0.57
C ILE A 511 2.04 -12.29 -1.71
N GLY A 512 3.24 -11.78 -1.42
CA GLY A 512 4.30 -11.63 -2.41
C GLY A 512 4.75 -12.97 -3.02
N LEU A 513 4.80 -14.03 -2.21
CA LEU A 513 5.13 -15.38 -2.69
C LEU A 513 4.04 -15.94 -3.63
N ILE A 514 2.76 -15.73 -3.28
CA ILE A 514 1.63 -16.13 -4.12
C ILE A 514 1.66 -15.36 -5.45
N ALA A 515 1.82 -14.03 -5.40
CA ALA A 515 1.92 -13.19 -6.58
C ALA A 515 3.06 -13.63 -7.52
N ASN A 516 4.25 -13.91 -6.98
CA ASN A 516 5.38 -14.43 -7.75
C ASN A 516 5.11 -15.80 -8.38
N ASN A 517 4.39 -16.69 -7.68
CA ASN A 517 4.01 -17.99 -8.23
C ASN A 517 2.99 -17.85 -9.36
N ILE A 518 2.04 -16.92 -9.25
CA ILE A 518 1.09 -16.63 -10.32
C ILE A 518 1.82 -16.04 -11.53
N GLN A 519 2.75 -15.10 -11.32
CA GLN A 519 3.59 -14.57 -12.39
C GLN A 519 4.33 -15.68 -13.15
N LYS A 520 4.92 -16.66 -12.45
CA LYS A 520 5.58 -17.82 -13.08
C LYS A 520 4.61 -18.67 -13.90
N ALA A 521 3.40 -18.88 -13.38
CA ALA A 521 2.37 -19.64 -14.11
C ALA A 521 1.95 -18.92 -15.40
N VAL A 522 1.75 -17.60 -15.35
CA VAL A 522 1.44 -16.78 -16.54
C VAL A 522 2.60 -16.77 -17.53
N ALA A 523 3.85 -16.69 -17.06
CA ALA A 523 5.03 -16.78 -17.93
C ALA A 523 5.05 -18.10 -18.71
N LEU A 524 4.88 -19.23 -17.99
CA LEU A 524 4.81 -20.56 -18.60
C LEU A 524 3.66 -20.66 -19.60
N GLN A 525 2.48 -20.12 -19.29
CA GLN A 525 1.36 -20.08 -20.23
C GLN A 525 1.74 -19.35 -21.53
N ASN A 526 2.33 -18.16 -21.44
CA ASN A 526 2.72 -17.41 -22.63
C ASN A 526 3.81 -18.10 -23.45
N GLU A 527 4.78 -18.75 -22.78
CA GLU A 527 5.80 -19.54 -23.46
C GLU A 527 5.16 -20.67 -24.26
N VAL A 528 4.22 -21.41 -23.66
CA VAL A 528 3.49 -22.50 -24.30
C VAL A 528 2.61 -22.01 -25.45
N ASP A 529 1.89 -20.91 -25.26
CA ASP A 529 1.04 -20.31 -26.30
C ASP A 529 1.87 -19.83 -27.50
N SER A 530 3.12 -19.42 -27.25
CA SER A 530 4.06 -18.96 -28.28
C SER A 530 4.81 -20.10 -28.98
N LEU A 531 4.75 -21.33 -28.48
CA LEU A 531 5.40 -22.47 -29.13
C LEU A 531 4.76 -22.74 -30.51
N PRO A 532 5.56 -23.05 -31.54
CA PRO A 532 5.04 -23.61 -32.78
C PRO A 532 4.23 -24.88 -32.49
N ASP A 533 3.14 -25.11 -33.24
CA ASP A 533 2.25 -26.26 -33.00
C ASP A 533 2.98 -27.61 -33.07
N GLU A 534 4.00 -27.70 -33.93
CA GLU A 534 4.89 -28.86 -34.07
C GLU A 534 5.78 -29.13 -32.84
N GLU A 535 6.03 -28.12 -32.00
CA GLU A 535 6.83 -28.24 -30.78
C GLU A 535 5.98 -28.49 -29.53
N LYS A 536 4.69 -28.16 -29.54
CA LYS A 536 3.79 -28.32 -28.39
C LYS A 536 3.70 -29.77 -27.91
N GLU A 537 3.62 -30.73 -28.83
CA GLU A 537 3.54 -32.16 -28.44
C GLU A 537 4.83 -32.62 -27.75
N LYS A 538 5.99 -32.18 -28.25
CA LYS A 538 7.29 -32.47 -27.64
C LYS A 538 7.42 -31.82 -26.27
N PHE A 539 6.97 -30.57 -26.14
CA PHE A 539 6.94 -29.86 -24.86
C PHE A 539 6.06 -30.58 -23.84
N LEU A 540 4.81 -30.92 -24.18
CA LEU A 540 3.91 -31.69 -23.32
C LEU A 540 4.52 -33.04 -22.93
N SER A 541 5.19 -33.72 -23.87
CA SER A 541 5.88 -34.99 -23.60
C SER A 541 7.02 -34.83 -22.59
N SER A 542 7.72 -33.70 -22.60
CA SER A 542 8.79 -33.41 -21.64
C SER A 542 8.27 -33.21 -20.21
N LEU A 543 7.02 -32.76 -20.06
CA LEU A 543 6.38 -32.54 -18.76
C LEU A 543 5.84 -33.82 -18.11
N LYS A 544 5.80 -34.95 -18.83
CA LYS A 544 5.27 -36.22 -18.30
C LYS A 544 5.91 -36.62 -16.97
N TYR A 545 7.23 -36.49 -16.84
CA TYR A 545 7.92 -36.84 -15.60
C TYR A 545 7.58 -35.89 -14.44
N GLN A 546 7.31 -34.62 -14.72
CA GLN A 546 6.92 -33.64 -13.70
C GLN A 546 5.48 -33.88 -13.20
N CYS A 547 4.60 -34.44 -14.05
CA CYS A 547 3.25 -34.84 -13.66
C CYS A 547 3.21 -35.95 -12.59
N LEU A 548 4.30 -36.72 -12.43
CA LEU A 548 4.38 -37.75 -11.39
C LEU A 548 4.28 -37.16 -9.98
N SER A 549 4.93 -36.02 -9.71
CA SER A 549 4.88 -35.39 -8.38
C SER A 549 3.47 -34.90 -8.06
N ILE A 550 2.76 -34.32 -9.04
CA ILE A 550 1.37 -33.87 -8.92
C ILE A 550 0.43 -35.04 -8.57
N LYS A 551 0.64 -36.21 -9.20
CA LYS A 551 -0.14 -37.42 -8.92
C LYS A 551 0.03 -37.93 -7.50
N THR A 552 1.21 -37.76 -6.89
CA THR A 552 1.48 -38.26 -5.53
C THR A 552 0.84 -37.41 -4.42
N ILE A 553 0.28 -36.24 -4.76
CA ILE A 553 -0.37 -35.37 -3.79
C ILE A 553 -1.70 -35.98 -3.36
N ASP A 554 -1.90 -36.19 -2.07
CA ASP A 554 -3.20 -36.59 -1.53
C ASP A 554 -4.06 -35.34 -1.31
N VAL A 555 -4.84 -34.96 -2.33
CA VAL A 555 -5.67 -33.74 -2.31
C VAL A 555 -6.65 -33.73 -1.15
N HIS A 556 -7.13 -34.89 -0.71
CA HIS A 556 -8.06 -34.99 0.41
C HIS A 556 -7.42 -34.61 1.75
N LYS A 557 -6.09 -34.71 1.87
CA LYS A 557 -5.32 -34.29 3.04
C LYS A 557 -4.90 -32.81 3.02
N LEU A 558 -5.16 -32.09 1.93
CA LEU A 558 -4.88 -30.65 1.88
C LEU A 558 -5.88 -29.89 2.75
N ASP A 559 -5.36 -28.99 3.58
CA ASP A 559 -6.15 -28.06 4.38
C ASP A 559 -6.59 -26.87 3.53
N ILE A 560 -7.55 -27.12 2.63
CA ILE A 560 -8.13 -26.12 1.71
C ILE A 560 -9.65 -26.34 1.59
N PRO A 561 -10.43 -25.32 1.18
CA PRO A 561 -11.86 -25.47 0.94
C PRO A 561 -12.19 -26.56 -0.08
N GLU A 562 -13.31 -27.27 0.11
CA GLU A 562 -13.68 -28.42 -0.71
C GLU A 562 -13.83 -28.08 -2.21
N GLU A 563 -14.33 -26.88 -2.52
CA GLU A 563 -14.41 -26.37 -3.90
C GLU A 563 -13.02 -26.28 -4.56
N LYS A 564 -11.99 -25.91 -3.80
CA LYS A 564 -10.60 -25.87 -4.27
C LYS A 564 -10.00 -27.26 -4.40
N LYS A 565 -10.41 -28.22 -3.55
CA LYS A 565 -10.02 -29.62 -3.72
C LYS A 565 -10.51 -30.20 -5.05
N GLN A 566 -11.73 -29.87 -5.48
CA GLN A 566 -12.24 -30.32 -6.79
C GLN A 566 -11.37 -29.79 -7.95
N GLN A 567 -10.91 -28.54 -7.86
CA GLN A 567 -9.97 -27.97 -8.84
C GLN A 567 -8.64 -28.74 -8.86
N CYS A 568 -8.07 -29.05 -7.68
CA CYS A 568 -6.86 -29.86 -7.56
C CYS A 568 -7.04 -31.28 -8.12
N ILE A 569 -8.19 -31.93 -7.88
CA ILE A 569 -8.53 -33.24 -8.43
C ILE A 569 -8.59 -33.18 -9.96
N SER A 570 -9.20 -32.14 -10.53
CA SER A 570 -9.24 -31.94 -11.98
C SER A 570 -7.83 -31.81 -12.58
N ILE A 571 -6.94 -31.07 -11.92
CA ILE A 571 -5.52 -30.96 -12.33
C ILE A 571 -4.83 -32.34 -12.29
N GLN A 572 -5.07 -33.15 -11.25
CA GLN A 572 -4.54 -34.51 -11.18
C GLN A 572 -5.07 -35.42 -12.30
N GLN A 573 -6.34 -35.27 -12.68
CA GLN A 573 -6.93 -36.00 -13.80
C GLN A 573 -6.25 -35.62 -15.12
N LYS A 574 -6.06 -34.31 -15.39
CA LYS A 574 -5.30 -33.84 -16.56
C LYS A 574 -3.86 -34.37 -16.57
N ALA A 575 -3.18 -34.33 -15.43
CA ALA A 575 -1.82 -34.87 -15.26
C ALA A 575 -1.77 -36.38 -15.54
N ASN A 576 -2.78 -37.14 -15.09
CA ASN A 576 -2.89 -38.57 -15.38
C ASN A 576 -3.10 -38.84 -16.88
N LEU A 577 -3.94 -38.06 -17.56
CA LEU A 577 -4.15 -38.19 -19.00
C LEU A 577 -2.84 -38.01 -19.78
N LEU A 578 -2.03 -37.01 -19.40
CA LEU A 578 -0.69 -36.79 -19.97
C LEU A 578 0.25 -37.97 -19.75
N LEU A 579 0.21 -38.59 -18.56
CA LEU A 579 1.03 -39.77 -18.25
C LEU A 579 0.63 -41.01 -19.05
N THR A 580 -0.66 -41.20 -19.31
CA THR A 580 -1.19 -42.41 -19.95
C THR A 580 -1.33 -42.32 -21.47
N SER A 581 -1.28 -41.12 -22.06
CA SER A 581 -1.47 -40.95 -23.50
C SER A 581 -0.19 -41.23 -24.31
N ASN A 582 -0.30 -42.10 -25.32
CA ASN A 582 0.75 -42.41 -26.29
C ASN A 582 0.70 -41.54 -27.56
N THR A 583 -0.36 -40.75 -27.73
CA THR A 583 -0.57 -39.83 -28.86
C THR A 583 -1.48 -38.70 -28.38
N ILE A 584 -0.97 -37.48 -28.30
CA ILE A 584 -1.72 -36.37 -27.70
C ILE A 584 -2.36 -35.56 -28.83
N ALA A 585 -3.69 -35.50 -28.88
CA ALA A 585 -4.38 -34.43 -29.59
C ALA A 585 -4.10 -33.11 -28.84
N GLY A 586 -3.04 -32.41 -29.28
CA GLY A 586 -2.26 -31.44 -28.50
C GLY A 586 -2.89 -30.12 -28.09
N GLN A 587 -4.16 -29.85 -28.40
CA GLN A 587 -4.74 -28.50 -28.24
C GLN A 587 -5.57 -28.29 -26.97
N GLU A 588 -6.32 -29.28 -26.47
CA GLU A 588 -7.14 -29.11 -25.25
C GLU A 588 -6.39 -29.38 -23.94
N ILE A 589 -5.28 -30.12 -23.99
CA ILE A 589 -4.51 -30.48 -22.79
C ILE A 589 -3.44 -29.44 -22.45
N ALA A 590 -2.99 -28.66 -23.45
CA ALA A 590 -2.03 -27.57 -23.27
C ALA A 590 -2.62 -26.33 -22.57
N LYS A 591 -3.94 -26.15 -22.64
CA LYS A 591 -4.70 -25.10 -21.93
C LYS A 591 -5.23 -25.61 -20.59
#